data_AF-A0A432R4M7-F1
#
_entry.id   AF-A0A432R4M7-F1
#
_cell.length_a   1.000
_cell.length_b   1.000
_cell.length_c   1.000
_cell.angle_alpha   90.00
_cell.angle_beta   90.00
_cell.angle_gamma   90.00
#
_symmetry.space_group_name_H-M   'P 1'
#
loop_
_entity.id
_entity.type
_entity.pdbx_description
1 polymer ?
#
loop_
_entity_poly.entity_id
_entity_poly.type
_entity_poly.pdbx_seq_one_letter_code
_entity_poly.pdbx_strand_id
1 'polypeptide(L)'
;MRQVTTYLLILLGSIHLYSDENYQLGEGVHVASLPFYLGGYFSIDYQHKEDFNRYRIDDLALLGYGNYQKLSYMVELEYKALYVHTDDNHNSTTEWNPTLHIERLYGDYSLNDNLYIRIGKYNSPIGFWNLTPINVLRETTSNPITSSIIFPKFTTGIALNYQSFRSHTMHAELLIQHNADLDDEYNNYQVDRHYGLSIGYEYGDIALKLNTGYFHLNHTIEHNQRYYGLISTQIDKERYQILSEIGTQTDNKGTTTPYALYLQGLYRWSESHISIVRFESYRDKIHNQKEQIAVIGYTYRPYYPIALKAEYQLHSDHQNNQVLLSLSVLF
;
A
#
# COMPACT_ATOMS: atom_id res chain seq x y z
N MET A 1 -5.10 4.48 26.22
CA MET A 1 -4.39 5.66 25.65
C MET A 1 -3.14 6.07 26.44
N ARG A 2 -3.21 6.51 27.71
CA ARG A 2 -2.03 7.03 28.46
C ARG A 2 -0.79 6.12 28.43
N GLN A 3 -0.95 4.81 28.60
CA GLN A 3 0.18 3.87 28.59
C GLN A 3 0.82 3.73 27.20
N VAL A 4 0.01 3.61 26.15
CA VAL A 4 0.50 3.49 24.75
C VAL A 4 1.23 4.76 24.31
N THR A 5 0.71 5.94 24.63
CA THR A 5 1.39 7.22 24.36
C THR A 5 2.73 7.30 25.08
N THR A 6 2.82 6.83 26.33
CA THR A 6 4.07 6.77 27.08
C THR A 6 5.07 5.80 26.44
N TYR A 7 4.65 4.60 26.02
CA TYR A 7 5.54 3.65 25.35
C TYR A 7 6.03 4.15 23.99
N LEU A 8 5.18 4.81 23.21
CA LEU A 8 5.57 5.43 21.93
C LEU A 8 6.58 6.57 22.13
N LEU A 9 6.36 7.42 23.14
CA LEU A 9 7.29 8.49 23.51
C LEU A 9 8.63 7.93 24.02
N ILE A 10 8.61 6.81 24.76
CA ILE A 10 9.83 6.11 25.19
C ILE A 10 10.55 5.51 23.99
N LEU A 11 9.84 4.88 23.04
CA LEU A 11 10.42 4.32 21.83
C LEU A 11 11.11 5.43 21.00
N LEU A 12 10.38 6.49 20.67
CA LEU A 12 10.90 7.64 19.92
C LEU A 12 12.06 8.33 20.67
N GLY A 13 11.96 8.46 22.00
CA GLY A 13 13.02 9.00 22.84
C GLY A 13 14.27 8.11 22.90
N SER A 14 14.10 6.79 22.87
CA SER A 14 15.22 5.83 22.88
C SER A 14 15.95 5.76 21.55
N ILE A 15 15.26 5.97 20.42
CA ILE A 15 15.88 6.09 19.10
C ILE A 15 16.81 7.31 19.06
N HIS A 16 16.36 8.46 19.61
CA HIS A 16 17.20 9.66 19.74
C HIS A 16 18.41 9.50 20.67
N LEU A 17 18.35 8.60 21.66
CA LEU A 17 19.45 8.38 22.60
C LEU A 17 20.53 7.44 22.05
N TYR A 18 20.19 6.61 21.07
CA TYR A 18 21.10 5.63 20.44
C TYR A 18 21.49 5.98 19.00
N SER A 19 20.91 7.03 18.43
CA SER A 19 21.27 7.49 17.10
C SER A 19 22.58 8.27 17.12
N ASP A 20 23.41 8.06 16.10
CA ASP A 20 24.60 8.89 15.83
C ASP A 20 24.22 10.38 15.73
N GLU A 21 25.15 11.31 15.95
CA GLU A 21 24.87 12.76 16.00
C GLU A 21 24.25 13.33 14.70
N ASN A 22 24.23 12.52 13.62
CA ASN A 22 23.74 12.89 12.28
C ASN A 22 22.42 12.23 11.87
N TYR A 23 21.73 11.49 12.74
CA TYR A 23 20.47 10.83 12.35
C TYR A 23 19.38 11.83 11.96
N GLN A 24 18.75 11.57 10.80
CA GLN A 24 17.55 12.27 10.36
C GLN A 24 16.34 11.34 10.47
N LEU A 25 15.24 11.89 10.99
CA LEU A 25 13.99 11.15 11.12
C LEU A 25 13.61 10.53 9.77
N GLY A 26 13.21 9.25 9.78
CA GLY A 26 12.74 8.53 8.59
C GLY A 26 13.82 7.87 7.75
N GLU A 27 15.10 7.99 8.12
CA GLU A 27 16.20 7.27 7.46
C GLU A 27 16.46 5.88 8.07
N GLY A 28 15.87 5.58 9.24
CA GLY A 28 16.25 4.45 10.07
C GLY A 28 17.63 4.62 10.70
N VAL A 29 17.96 3.76 11.66
CA VAL A 29 19.24 3.73 12.37
C VAL A 29 20.12 2.65 11.78
N HIS A 30 21.33 3.02 11.37
CA HIS A 30 22.35 2.07 10.92
C HIS A 30 22.87 1.24 12.09
N VAL A 31 22.83 -0.09 11.99
CA VAL A 31 23.21 -0.98 13.09
C VAL A 31 24.70 -1.31 13.01
N ALA A 32 25.48 -0.59 13.81
CA ALA A 32 26.94 -0.76 13.94
C ALA A 32 27.65 -0.70 12.58
N SER A 33 28.48 -1.70 12.25
CA SER A 33 29.19 -1.83 10.97
C SER A 33 28.50 -2.78 9.99
N LEU A 34 27.31 -3.28 10.32
CA LEU A 34 26.56 -4.19 9.45
C LEU A 34 25.83 -3.36 8.40
N PRO A 35 25.68 -3.84 7.16
CA PRO A 35 24.92 -3.15 6.12
C PRO A 35 23.42 -3.32 6.36
N PHE A 36 22.93 -2.86 7.50
CA PHE A 36 21.61 -3.10 8.06
C PHE A 36 21.09 -1.80 8.69
N TYR A 37 19.88 -1.43 8.31
CA TYR A 37 19.13 -0.31 8.85
C TYR A 37 17.90 -0.83 9.59
N LEU A 38 17.61 -0.22 10.73
CA LEU A 38 16.41 -0.45 11.51
C LEU A 38 15.57 0.82 11.54
N GLY A 39 14.35 0.77 11.05
CA GLY A 39 13.40 1.87 11.10
C GLY A 39 11.99 1.39 11.39
N GLY A 40 11.01 2.21 11.10
CA GLY A 40 9.61 1.87 11.26
C GLY A 40 8.69 3.01 10.88
N TYR A 41 7.40 2.76 10.97
CA TYR A 41 6.42 3.84 10.93
C TYR A 41 5.26 3.51 11.84
N PHE A 42 4.47 4.54 12.14
CA PHE A 42 3.15 4.34 12.69
C PHE A 42 2.14 5.27 12.02
N SER A 43 0.88 4.87 12.07
CA SER A 43 -0.24 5.66 11.57
C SER A 43 -1.40 5.63 12.56
N ILE A 44 -2.07 6.77 12.68
CA ILE A 44 -3.33 6.89 13.40
C ILE A 44 -4.35 7.54 12.47
N ASP A 45 -5.58 7.07 12.53
CA ASP A 45 -6.69 7.65 11.78
C ASP A 45 -7.94 7.88 12.63
N TYR A 46 -8.69 8.88 12.19
CA TYR A 46 -10.05 9.15 12.61
C TYR A 46 -10.96 9.07 11.39
N GLN A 47 -12.09 8.39 11.55
CA GLN A 47 -13.14 8.30 10.56
C GLN A 47 -14.46 8.79 11.17
N HIS A 48 -15.15 9.65 10.43
CA HIS A 48 -16.51 10.05 10.72
C HIS A 48 -17.43 9.59 9.59
N LYS A 49 -18.49 8.87 9.95
CA LYS A 49 -19.67 8.58 9.11
C LYS A 49 -20.92 9.04 9.84
N GLU A 50 -22.04 9.10 9.13
CA GLU A 50 -23.34 9.51 9.70
C GLU A 50 -23.70 8.73 10.98
N ASP A 51 -23.42 7.42 10.98
CA ASP A 51 -23.83 6.53 12.07
C ASP A 51 -22.76 6.23 13.11
N PHE A 52 -21.49 6.55 12.85
CA PHE A 52 -20.40 6.23 13.78
C PHE A 52 -19.15 7.11 13.62
N ASN A 53 -18.38 7.16 14.70
CA ASN A 53 -17.02 7.66 14.73
C ASN A 53 -16.06 6.51 15.03
N ARG A 54 -14.89 6.49 14.38
CA ARG A 54 -13.83 5.53 14.67
C ARG A 54 -12.51 6.23 14.88
N TYR A 55 -11.79 5.81 15.91
CA TYR A 55 -10.40 6.20 16.20
C TYR A 55 -9.55 4.94 16.16
N ARG A 56 -8.44 4.99 15.43
CA ARG A 56 -7.62 3.81 15.22
C ARG A 56 -6.13 4.15 15.26
N ILE A 57 -5.36 3.28 15.91
CA ILE A 57 -3.93 3.14 15.65
C ILE A 57 -3.86 2.07 14.57
N ASP A 58 -3.70 2.50 13.32
CA ASP A 58 -3.86 1.62 12.16
C ASP A 58 -2.64 0.73 12.03
N ASP A 59 -1.47 1.36 11.91
CA ASP A 59 -0.23 0.63 11.65
C ASP A 59 0.79 0.99 12.73
N LEU A 60 1.50 -0.03 13.20
CA LEU A 60 2.78 0.12 13.90
C LEU A 60 3.74 -0.91 13.32
N ALA A 61 4.62 -0.45 12.44
CA ALA A 61 5.53 -1.28 11.67
C ALA A 61 6.99 -1.10 12.10
N LEU A 62 7.73 -2.19 12.09
CA LEU A 62 9.18 -2.25 12.26
C LEU A 62 9.81 -2.73 10.96
N LEU A 63 10.80 -1.98 10.48
CA LEU A 63 11.49 -2.21 9.22
C LEU A 63 12.94 -2.60 9.47
N GLY A 64 13.38 -3.71 8.88
CA GLY A 64 14.78 -4.11 8.80
C GLY A 64 15.19 -4.27 7.35
N TYR A 65 16.12 -3.46 6.87
CA TYR A 65 16.51 -3.48 5.46
C TYR A 65 17.99 -3.17 5.26
N GLY A 66 18.51 -3.56 4.10
CA GLY A 66 19.88 -3.25 3.74
C GLY A 66 20.34 -3.98 2.49
N ASN A 67 21.60 -3.78 2.15
CA ASN A 67 22.20 -4.36 0.96
C ASN A 67 23.66 -4.77 1.21
N TYR A 68 24.03 -5.97 0.78
CA TYR A 68 25.39 -6.46 0.83
C TYR A 68 25.78 -7.08 -0.51
N GLN A 69 26.73 -6.44 -1.20
CA GLN A 69 27.16 -6.83 -2.54
C GLN A 69 25.98 -6.90 -3.52
N LYS A 70 25.63 -8.12 -3.99
CA LYS A 70 24.53 -8.37 -4.93
C LYS A 70 23.19 -8.69 -4.25
N LEU A 71 23.16 -8.76 -2.92
CA LEU A 71 21.98 -9.09 -2.15
C LEU A 71 21.39 -7.82 -1.52
N SER A 72 20.08 -7.61 -1.67
CA SER A 72 19.30 -6.67 -0.87
C SER A 72 18.21 -7.42 -0.13
N TYR A 73 17.74 -6.91 1.00
CA TYR A 73 16.72 -7.57 1.81
C TYR A 73 15.81 -6.58 2.51
N MET A 74 14.59 -7.02 2.79
CA MET A 74 13.55 -6.27 3.51
C MET A 74 12.81 -7.20 4.45
N VAL A 75 12.61 -6.73 5.67
CA VAL A 75 11.78 -7.31 6.71
C VAL A 75 10.85 -6.21 7.21
N GLU A 76 9.55 -6.46 7.17
CA GLU A 76 8.53 -5.59 7.74
C GLU A 76 7.59 -6.42 8.59
N LEU A 77 7.55 -6.08 9.87
CA LEU A 77 6.66 -6.67 10.86
C LEU A 77 5.73 -5.60 11.40
N GLU A 78 4.44 -5.89 11.50
CA GLU A 78 3.45 -4.86 11.76
C GLU A 78 2.33 -5.32 12.67
N TYR A 79 1.92 -4.44 13.57
CA TYR A 79 0.66 -4.58 14.30
C TYR A 79 -0.47 -3.90 13.53
N LYS A 80 -1.36 -4.70 12.95
CA LYS A 80 -2.52 -4.22 12.20
C LYS A 80 -3.65 -3.82 13.13
N ALA A 81 -4.17 -2.61 12.95
CA ALA A 81 -5.27 -2.05 13.74
C ALA A 81 -5.08 -2.31 15.24
N LEU A 82 -3.88 -2.03 15.75
CA LEU A 82 -3.46 -2.37 17.12
C LEU A 82 -4.49 -1.94 18.18
N TYR A 83 -5.13 -0.80 17.94
CA TYR A 83 -6.22 -0.28 18.76
C TYR A 83 -7.30 0.31 17.88
N VAL A 84 -8.56 -0.09 18.11
CA VAL A 84 -9.75 0.50 17.47
C VAL A 84 -10.75 0.88 18.54
N HIS A 85 -11.24 2.11 18.49
CA HIS A 85 -12.39 2.55 19.27
C HIS A 85 -13.46 3.07 18.31
N THR A 86 -14.64 2.47 18.39
CA THR A 86 -15.79 2.86 17.57
C THR A 86 -16.91 3.32 18.48
N ASP A 87 -17.47 4.48 18.21
CA ASP A 87 -18.61 5.06 18.90
C ASP A 87 -19.76 5.17 17.89
N ASP A 88 -20.78 4.34 18.06
CA ASP A 88 -22.01 4.38 17.29
C ASP A 88 -23.14 5.02 18.12
N ASN A 89 -24.28 5.31 17.50
CA ASN A 89 -25.40 6.00 18.15
C ASN A 89 -25.95 5.32 19.42
N HIS A 90 -25.61 4.06 19.69
CA HIS A 90 -26.16 3.28 20.80
C HIS A 90 -25.08 2.69 21.73
N ASN A 91 -23.89 2.40 21.22
CA ASN A 91 -22.83 1.68 21.90
C ASN A 91 -21.45 2.18 21.49
N SER A 92 -20.49 1.98 22.40
CA SER A 92 -19.07 2.12 22.09
C SER A 92 -18.38 0.76 22.18
N THR A 93 -17.59 0.41 21.17
CA THR A 93 -16.74 -0.79 21.19
C THR A 93 -15.27 -0.38 21.25
N THR A 94 -14.45 -1.23 21.87
CA THR A 94 -13.00 -1.06 21.90
C THR A 94 -12.34 -2.40 21.67
N GLU A 95 -11.45 -2.45 20.69
CA GLU A 95 -10.70 -3.62 20.30
C GLU A 95 -9.21 -3.37 20.46
N TRP A 96 -8.51 -4.37 20.96
CA TRP A 96 -7.06 -4.38 21.11
C TRP A 96 -6.53 -5.64 20.44
N ASN A 97 -5.72 -5.47 19.38
CA ASN A 97 -5.15 -6.57 18.61
C ASN A 97 -3.61 -6.55 18.68
N PRO A 98 -3.00 -7.29 19.62
CA PRO A 98 -1.54 -7.35 19.74
C PRO A 98 -0.91 -8.41 18.82
N THR A 99 -1.61 -8.85 17.76
CA THR A 99 -1.09 -9.83 16.82
C THR A 99 -0.08 -9.14 15.90
N LEU A 100 1.14 -9.69 15.87
CA LEU A 100 2.20 -9.22 14.99
C LEU A 100 2.14 -10.01 13.69
N HIS A 101 2.14 -9.30 12.57
CA HIS A 101 2.02 -9.85 11.24
C HIS A 101 3.29 -9.61 10.42
N ILE A 102 3.53 -10.46 9.44
CA ILE A 102 4.60 -10.28 8.46
C ILE A 102 3.99 -9.60 7.24
N GLU A 103 4.23 -8.31 7.03
CA GLU A 103 3.73 -7.63 5.81
C GLU A 103 4.67 -7.92 4.63
N ARG A 104 5.98 -7.74 4.82
CA ARG A 104 7.02 -8.02 3.81
C ARG A 104 8.19 -8.80 4.41
N LEU A 105 8.67 -9.79 3.68
CA LEU A 105 9.87 -10.54 4.02
C LEU A 105 10.47 -11.09 2.73
N TYR A 106 11.45 -10.41 2.16
CA TYR A 106 12.04 -10.83 0.90
C TYR A 106 13.52 -10.47 0.77
N GLY A 107 14.19 -11.18 -0.13
CA GLY A 107 15.54 -10.88 -0.59
C GLY A 107 15.60 -10.77 -2.10
N ASP A 108 16.40 -9.82 -2.58
CA ASP A 108 16.68 -9.57 -3.99
C ASP A 108 18.14 -9.91 -4.29
N TYR A 109 18.37 -10.78 -5.28
CA TYR A 109 19.71 -11.12 -5.75
C TYR A 109 19.93 -10.62 -7.18
N SER A 110 20.84 -9.67 -7.36
CA SER A 110 21.21 -9.11 -8.66
C SER A 110 22.08 -10.08 -9.45
N LEU A 111 21.55 -10.62 -10.55
CA LEU A 111 22.32 -11.45 -11.48
C LEU A 111 23.30 -10.57 -12.29
N ASN A 112 22.81 -9.42 -12.75
CA ASN A 112 23.55 -8.36 -13.42
C ASN A 112 22.84 -7.02 -13.21
N ASP A 113 23.32 -5.96 -13.85
CA ASP A 113 22.82 -4.59 -13.69
C ASP A 113 21.37 -4.38 -14.15
N ASN A 114 20.82 -5.30 -14.95
CA ASN A 114 19.49 -5.21 -15.54
C ASN A 114 18.54 -6.32 -15.07
N LEU A 115 19.01 -7.29 -14.27
CA LEU A 115 18.26 -8.49 -13.94
C LEU A 115 18.49 -8.90 -12.50
N TYR A 116 17.41 -9.04 -11.73
CA TYR A 116 17.45 -9.58 -10.38
C TYR A 116 16.31 -10.57 -10.15
N ILE A 117 16.51 -11.46 -9.16
CA ILE A 117 15.51 -12.40 -8.68
C ILE A 117 15.12 -11.99 -7.27
N ARG A 118 13.81 -11.86 -7.02
CA ARG A 118 13.22 -11.65 -5.71
C ARG A 118 12.63 -12.95 -5.18
N ILE A 119 12.86 -13.26 -3.91
CA ILE A 119 12.27 -14.42 -3.22
C ILE A 119 11.71 -13.99 -1.88
N GLY A 120 10.47 -14.37 -1.57
CA GLY A 120 9.82 -14.13 -0.28
C GLY A 120 8.40 -13.58 -0.42
N LYS A 121 7.91 -12.87 0.60
CA LYS A 121 6.65 -12.12 0.61
C LYS A 121 6.88 -10.65 0.28
N TYR A 122 6.24 -10.16 -0.77
CA TYR A 122 6.37 -8.78 -1.27
C TYR A 122 5.06 -8.31 -1.90
N ASN A 123 4.90 -7.00 -2.09
CA ASN A 123 3.77 -6.44 -2.83
C ASN A 123 3.76 -7.00 -4.25
N SER A 124 2.64 -7.54 -4.68
CA SER A 124 2.47 -7.92 -6.08
C SER A 124 2.71 -6.68 -6.95
N PRO A 125 3.50 -6.77 -8.02
CA PRO A 125 3.99 -5.62 -8.78
C PRO A 125 2.94 -5.05 -9.74
N ILE A 126 1.72 -4.86 -9.27
CA ILE A 126 0.52 -4.58 -10.07
C ILE A 126 0.04 -3.17 -9.76
N GLY A 127 -0.20 -2.37 -10.80
CA GLY A 127 -0.53 -0.97 -10.63
C GLY A 127 0.63 -0.13 -10.10
N PHE A 128 0.37 1.16 -9.90
CA PHE A 128 1.28 2.06 -9.19
C PHE A 128 0.88 2.18 -7.72
N TRP A 129 -0.42 2.10 -7.41
CA TRP A 129 -0.90 2.22 -6.03
C TRP A 129 -0.33 1.14 -5.11
N ASN A 130 -0.32 -0.12 -5.59
CA ASN A 130 0.13 -1.25 -4.78
C ASN A 130 1.62 -1.22 -4.46
N LEU A 131 2.40 -0.42 -5.20
CA LEU A 131 3.85 -0.27 -5.00
C LEU A 131 4.20 0.75 -3.91
N THR A 132 3.22 1.48 -3.38
CA THR A 132 3.41 2.44 -2.28
C THR A 132 2.67 1.93 -1.05
N PRO A 133 3.15 0.90 -0.33
CA PRO A 133 2.44 0.29 0.79
C PRO A 133 2.35 1.21 2.01
N ILE A 134 3.44 1.91 2.32
CA ILE A 134 3.59 2.70 3.55
C ILE A 134 2.70 3.95 3.50
N ASN A 135 1.80 4.06 4.47
CA ASN A 135 0.82 5.14 4.53
C ASN A 135 1.47 6.54 4.59
N VAL A 136 2.62 6.71 5.25
CA VAL A 136 3.37 7.98 5.28
C VAL A 136 3.73 8.48 3.87
N LEU A 137 3.98 7.57 2.93
CA LEU A 137 4.40 7.90 1.56
C LEU A 137 3.22 8.16 0.61
N ARG A 138 1.99 7.88 1.05
CA ARG A 138 0.77 8.16 0.28
C ARG A 138 0.26 9.58 0.53
N GLU A 139 -0.38 10.17 -0.46
CA GLU A 139 -1.04 11.47 -0.32
C GLU A 139 -2.51 11.38 0.14
N THR A 140 -3.03 10.18 0.28
CA THR A 140 -4.37 9.87 0.82
C THR A 140 -4.23 8.95 2.03
N THR A 141 -5.18 9.01 2.94
CA THR A 141 -5.51 8.02 3.99
C THR A 141 -6.19 6.79 3.37
N SER A 142 -7.00 6.98 2.33
CA SER A 142 -7.75 5.88 1.70
C SER A 142 -7.07 5.29 0.47
N ASN A 143 -7.28 3.99 0.24
CA ASN A 143 -6.85 3.29 -0.96
C ASN A 143 -7.95 3.28 -2.04
N PRO A 144 -7.62 3.45 -3.32
CA PRO A 144 -8.57 3.25 -4.41
C PRO A 144 -9.08 1.80 -4.44
N ILE A 145 -10.36 1.64 -4.75
CA ILE A 145 -11.05 0.35 -4.79
C ILE A 145 -10.40 -0.60 -5.80
N THR A 146 -9.91 -0.10 -6.94
CA THR A 146 -9.21 -0.90 -7.97
C THR A 146 -8.07 -1.74 -7.37
N SER A 147 -7.32 -1.19 -6.41
CA SER A 147 -6.21 -1.88 -5.73
C SER A 147 -6.64 -2.97 -4.73
N SER A 148 -7.94 -3.05 -4.43
CA SER A 148 -8.50 -3.96 -3.42
C SER A 148 -9.37 -5.06 -4.01
N ILE A 149 -9.84 -4.94 -5.26
CA ILE A 149 -10.81 -5.89 -5.85
C ILE A 149 -10.39 -6.52 -7.18
N ILE A 150 -9.21 -6.18 -7.72
CA ILE A 150 -8.78 -6.70 -9.04
C ILE A 150 -7.74 -7.80 -8.91
N PHE A 151 -6.79 -7.68 -7.98
CA PHE A 151 -5.63 -8.56 -7.87
C PHE A 151 -5.21 -8.77 -6.40
N PRO A 152 -4.45 -9.83 -6.07
CA PRO A 152 -3.84 -10.00 -4.75
C PRO A 152 -2.80 -8.92 -4.48
N LYS A 153 -2.87 -8.26 -3.32
CA LYS A 153 -1.93 -7.19 -2.92
C LYS A 153 -0.53 -7.72 -2.68
N PHE A 154 -0.42 -8.95 -2.17
CA PHE A 154 0.87 -9.58 -1.85
C PHE A 154 1.05 -10.90 -2.60
N THR A 155 2.31 -11.19 -2.89
CA THR A 155 2.79 -12.46 -3.42
C THR A 155 3.83 -13.02 -2.48
N THR A 156 3.66 -14.27 -2.06
CA THR A 156 4.69 -15.08 -1.39
C THR A 156 5.25 -16.07 -2.38
N GLY A 157 6.37 -15.74 -3.02
CA GLY A 157 6.94 -16.57 -4.09
C GLY A 157 8.22 -16.01 -4.67
N ILE A 158 8.39 -16.19 -5.98
CA ILE A 158 9.57 -15.78 -6.74
C ILE A 158 9.15 -14.76 -7.80
N ALA A 159 9.92 -13.69 -7.98
CA ALA A 159 9.78 -12.79 -9.11
C ALA A 159 11.10 -12.63 -9.86
N LEU A 160 11.03 -12.70 -11.20
CA LEU A 160 12.13 -12.36 -12.09
C LEU A 160 11.89 -10.95 -12.63
N ASN A 161 12.83 -10.05 -12.37
CA ASN A 161 12.71 -8.64 -12.69
C ASN A 161 13.77 -8.23 -13.71
N TYR A 162 13.35 -7.60 -14.79
CA TYR A 162 14.21 -7.02 -15.80
C TYR A 162 13.96 -5.52 -15.92
N GLN A 163 15.02 -4.72 -15.89
CA GLN A 163 14.94 -3.29 -16.10
C GLN A 163 16.06 -2.84 -17.03
N SER A 164 15.70 -2.15 -18.10
CA SER A 164 16.66 -1.52 -19.01
C SER A 164 16.69 -0.01 -18.79
N PHE A 165 17.90 0.53 -18.73
CA PHE A 165 18.14 1.97 -18.56
C PHE A 165 18.77 2.52 -19.84
N ARG A 166 17.96 3.15 -20.70
CA ARG A 166 18.41 3.87 -21.90
C ARG A 166 17.79 5.27 -21.91
N SER A 167 17.42 5.81 -23.08
CA SER A 167 16.63 7.05 -23.19
C SER A 167 15.18 6.90 -22.72
N HIS A 168 14.77 5.66 -22.46
CA HIS A 168 13.51 5.24 -21.88
C HIS A 168 13.79 4.08 -20.93
N THR A 169 12.95 3.92 -19.91
CA THR A 169 13.01 2.78 -19.01
C THR A 169 11.95 1.78 -19.44
N MET A 170 12.38 0.55 -19.71
CA MET A 170 11.46 -0.58 -19.85
C MET A 170 11.66 -1.50 -18.65
N HIS A 171 10.56 -1.84 -17.98
CA HIS A 171 10.51 -2.78 -16.88
C HIS A 171 9.65 -3.98 -17.27
N ALA A 172 10.10 -5.19 -16.95
CA ALA A 172 9.32 -6.41 -17.12
C ALA A 172 9.51 -7.30 -15.90
N GLU A 173 8.41 -7.78 -15.33
CA GLU A 173 8.44 -8.64 -14.15
C GLU A 173 7.47 -9.81 -14.31
N LEU A 174 8.01 -11.00 -14.04
CA LEU A 174 7.26 -12.26 -14.01
C LEU A 174 7.20 -12.76 -12.56
N LEU A 175 5.99 -12.88 -12.02
CA LEU A 175 5.76 -13.39 -10.67
C LEU A 175 5.22 -14.82 -10.70
N ILE A 176 5.68 -15.64 -9.75
CA ILE A 176 5.31 -17.05 -9.60
C ILE A 176 5.16 -17.36 -8.11
N GLN A 177 3.96 -17.76 -7.71
CA GLN A 177 3.63 -18.32 -6.40
C GLN A 177 2.84 -19.62 -6.57
N HIS A 178 3.25 -20.65 -5.83
CA HIS A 178 2.59 -21.96 -5.82
C HIS A 178 2.60 -22.55 -4.39
N ASN A 179 2.15 -21.73 -3.45
CA ASN A 179 2.09 -21.99 -2.03
C ASN A 179 1.13 -20.99 -1.38
N ALA A 180 0.63 -21.32 -0.18
CA ALA A 180 -0.10 -20.38 0.64
C ALA A 180 0.77 -19.14 0.97
N ASP A 181 0.09 -18.01 1.21
CA ASP A 181 0.74 -16.80 1.72
C ASP A 181 1.45 -17.09 3.07
N LEU A 182 2.58 -16.43 3.32
CA LEU A 182 3.29 -16.56 4.60
C LEU A 182 2.45 -16.01 5.77
N ASP A 183 1.63 -15.00 5.48
CA ASP A 183 0.67 -14.37 6.39
C ASP A 183 -0.40 -13.71 5.51
N ASP A 184 -1.66 -14.13 5.59
CA ASP A 184 -2.71 -13.67 4.67
C ASP A 184 -3.48 -12.43 5.17
N GLU A 185 -3.18 -11.92 6.37
CA GLU A 185 -3.95 -10.83 7.02
C GLU A 185 -3.94 -9.52 6.20
N TYR A 186 -2.83 -9.22 5.52
CA TYR A 186 -2.68 -8.02 4.68
C TYR A 186 -3.12 -8.25 3.23
N ASN A 187 -3.34 -9.50 2.84
CA ASN A 187 -3.76 -9.82 1.48
C ASN A 187 -5.28 -9.65 1.37
N ASN A 188 -5.72 -8.90 0.36
CA ASN A 188 -7.14 -8.76 0.06
C ASN A 188 -7.76 -10.06 -0.50
N TYR A 189 -6.93 -11.04 -0.85
CA TYR A 189 -7.34 -12.38 -1.24
C TYR A 189 -6.48 -13.42 -0.54
N GLN A 190 -7.11 -14.45 0.03
CA GLN A 190 -6.42 -15.62 0.55
C GLN A 190 -6.04 -16.56 -0.62
N VAL A 191 -4.81 -16.44 -1.09
CA VAL A 191 -4.32 -17.14 -2.28
C VAL A 191 -3.29 -18.22 -1.96
N ASP A 192 -3.34 -19.32 -2.70
CA ASP A 192 -2.32 -20.39 -2.70
C ASP A 192 -1.56 -20.48 -4.04
N ARG A 193 -2.00 -19.74 -5.07
CA ARG A 193 -1.34 -19.63 -6.38
C ARG A 193 -1.54 -18.23 -6.92
N HIS A 194 -0.47 -17.64 -7.44
CA HIS A 194 -0.51 -16.36 -8.15
C HIS A 194 0.56 -16.37 -9.24
N TYR A 195 0.14 -16.16 -10.48
CA TYR A 195 1.02 -15.99 -11.64
C TYR A 195 0.67 -14.68 -12.32
N GLY A 196 1.68 -13.91 -12.72
CA GLY A 196 1.42 -12.60 -13.27
C GLY A 196 2.60 -12.04 -14.05
N LEU A 197 2.25 -11.14 -14.96
CA LEU A 197 3.17 -10.41 -15.80
C LEU A 197 2.91 -8.92 -15.63
N SER A 198 3.98 -8.16 -15.43
CA SER A 198 3.98 -6.71 -15.37
C SER A 198 4.92 -6.19 -16.45
N ILE A 199 4.45 -5.28 -17.29
CA ILE A 199 5.28 -4.56 -18.26
C ILE A 199 5.10 -3.07 -18.01
N GLY A 200 6.20 -2.37 -17.75
CA GLY A 200 6.26 -0.94 -17.55
C GLY A 200 7.08 -0.24 -18.63
N TYR A 201 6.67 0.96 -19.01
CA TYR A 201 7.38 1.84 -19.91
C TYR A 201 7.37 3.26 -19.35
N GLU A 202 8.54 3.87 -19.23
CA GLU A 202 8.69 5.24 -18.74
C GLU A 202 9.49 6.07 -19.74
N TYR A 203 8.98 7.26 -20.03
CA TYR A 203 9.61 8.23 -20.91
C TYR A 203 9.29 9.67 -20.46
N GLY A 204 10.32 10.36 -19.98
CA GLY A 204 10.16 11.68 -19.37
C GLY A 204 9.26 11.61 -18.14
N ASP A 205 8.24 12.46 -18.10
CA ASP A 205 7.28 12.56 -17.00
C ASP A 205 6.16 11.50 -17.05
N ILE A 206 6.15 10.61 -18.05
CA ILE A 206 5.06 9.68 -18.32
C ILE A 206 5.51 8.25 -18.04
N ALA A 207 4.72 7.53 -17.23
CA ALA A 207 4.86 6.10 -17.00
C ALA A 207 3.56 5.38 -17.36
N LEU A 208 3.70 4.27 -18.08
CA LEU A 208 2.62 3.36 -18.46
C LEU A 208 2.92 1.97 -17.93
N LYS A 209 1.90 1.29 -17.42
CA LYS A 209 2.03 -0.08 -16.91
C LYS A 209 0.88 -0.95 -17.37
N LEU A 210 1.20 -2.14 -17.85
CA LEU A 210 0.25 -3.19 -18.18
C LEU A 210 0.50 -4.37 -17.24
N ASN A 211 -0.55 -4.82 -16.56
CA ASN A 211 -0.52 -5.99 -15.71
C ASN A 211 -1.57 -6.99 -16.14
N THR A 212 -1.22 -8.27 -16.10
CA THR A 212 -2.17 -9.37 -16.31
C THR A 212 -1.73 -10.57 -15.49
N GLY A 213 -2.68 -11.40 -15.08
CA GLY A 213 -2.35 -12.58 -14.31
C GLY A 213 -3.53 -13.45 -13.93
N TYR A 214 -3.22 -14.45 -13.13
CA TYR A 214 -4.11 -15.46 -12.61
C TYR A 214 -3.83 -15.67 -11.12
N PHE A 215 -4.87 -15.91 -10.32
CA PHE A 215 -4.72 -16.38 -8.96
C PHE A 215 -5.81 -17.38 -8.57
N HIS A 216 -5.49 -18.23 -7.59
CA HIS A 216 -6.41 -19.20 -7.01
C HIS A 216 -6.68 -18.90 -5.54
N LEU A 217 -7.94 -19.03 -5.12
CA LEU A 217 -8.42 -18.79 -3.76
C LEU A 217 -8.48 -20.11 -2.98
N ASN A 218 -7.79 -20.19 -1.84
CA ASN A 218 -7.64 -21.43 -1.07
C ASN A 218 -8.96 -21.90 -0.39
N HIS A 219 -9.80 -20.96 0.05
CA HIS A 219 -10.96 -21.26 0.91
C HIS A 219 -12.33 -21.02 0.25
N THR A 220 -12.36 -20.72 -1.05
CA THR A 220 -13.63 -20.49 -1.77
C THR A 220 -13.97 -21.71 -2.62
N ILE A 221 -15.13 -22.35 -2.37
CA ILE A 221 -15.55 -23.54 -3.13
C ILE A 221 -16.05 -23.15 -4.54
N GLU A 222 -16.65 -21.98 -4.68
CA GLU A 222 -17.07 -21.43 -5.97
C GLU A 222 -16.19 -20.25 -6.39
N HIS A 223 -15.96 -20.05 -7.70
CA HIS A 223 -15.22 -18.90 -8.22
C HIS A 223 -13.79 -18.78 -7.67
N ASN A 224 -13.16 -19.93 -7.42
CA ASN A 224 -11.83 -20.05 -6.84
C ASN A 224 -10.70 -19.62 -7.78
N GLN A 225 -10.93 -19.59 -9.08
CA GLN A 225 -9.94 -19.20 -10.09
C GLN A 225 -10.29 -17.82 -10.63
N ARG A 226 -9.34 -16.90 -10.60
CA ARG A 226 -9.52 -15.54 -11.11
C ARG A 226 -8.40 -15.15 -12.06
N TYR A 227 -8.76 -14.38 -13.08
CA TYR A 227 -7.87 -13.75 -14.03
C TYR A 227 -8.10 -12.25 -13.97
N TYR A 228 -7.04 -11.46 -14.14
CA TYR A 228 -7.15 -10.01 -14.12
C TYR A 228 -6.35 -9.37 -15.23
N GLY A 229 -6.77 -8.18 -15.61
CA GLY A 229 -6.02 -7.26 -16.47
C GLY A 229 -6.14 -5.85 -15.94
N LEU A 230 -5.04 -5.09 -15.96
CA LEU A 230 -4.98 -3.72 -15.46
C LEU A 230 -4.07 -2.88 -16.36
N ILE A 231 -4.53 -1.67 -16.69
CA ILE A 231 -3.72 -0.63 -17.32
C ILE A 231 -3.58 0.51 -16.33
N SER A 232 -2.36 0.99 -16.15
CA SER A 232 -2.04 2.09 -15.25
C SER A 232 -1.27 3.17 -16.01
N THR A 233 -1.52 4.42 -15.66
CA THR A 233 -0.85 5.58 -16.24
C THR A 233 -0.53 6.58 -15.14
N GLN A 234 0.70 7.08 -15.14
CA GLN A 234 1.16 8.14 -14.27
C GLN A 234 1.80 9.24 -15.13
N ILE A 235 1.45 10.49 -14.81
CA ILE A 235 2.11 11.69 -15.31
C ILE A 235 2.59 12.43 -14.07
N ASP A 236 3.90 12.59 -13.91
CA ASP A 236 4.49 13.22 -12.73
C ASP A 236 5.31 14.44 -13.11
N LYS A 237 4.85 15.62 -12.70
CA LYS A 237 5.53 16.89 -12.91
C LYS A 237 5.74 17.59 -11.58
N GLU A 238 6.64 18.56 -11.58
CA GLU A 238 7.01 19.33 -10.39
C GLU A 238 5.81 19.86 -9.59
N ARG A 239 4.77 20.40 -10.26
CA ARG A 239 3.58 20.97 -9.58
C ARG A 239 2.37 20.06 -9.50
N TYR A 240 2.30 19.01 -10.31
CA TYR A 240 1.11 18.17 -10.36
C TYR A 240 1.43 16.75 -10.78
N GLN A 241 0.65 15.82 -10.27
CA GLN A 241 0.69 14.42 -10.66
C GLN A 241 -0.71 13.98 -11.07
N ILE A 242 -0.80 13.19 -12.13
CA ILE A 242 -2.03 12.51 -12.53
C ILE A 242 -1.74 11.02 -12.50
N LEU A 243 -2.58 10.27 -11.80
CA LEU A 243 -2.49 8.82 -11.68
C LEU A 243 -3.84 8.21 -12.03
N SER A 244 -3.84 7.17 -12.88
CA SER A 244 -5.05 6.45 -13.23
C SER A 244 -4.78 4.97 -13.37
N GLU A 245 -5.72 4.15 -12.91
CA GLU A 245 -5.71 2.71 -13.12
C GLU A 245 -7.10 2.25 -13.53
N ILE A 246 -7.17 1.36 -14.51
CA ILE A 246 -8.39 0.71 -14.96
C ILE A 246 -8.16 -0.79 -15.05
N GLY A 247 -8.99 -1.56 -14.38
CA GLY A 247 -8.85 -3.01 -14.25
C GLY A 247 -10.14 -3.76 -14.47
N THR A 248 -9.99 -5.03 -14.82
CA THR A 248 -11.08 -5.99 -14.97
C THR A 248 -10.67 -7.32 -14.35
N GLN A 249 -11.65 -8.10 -13.89
CA GLN A 249 -11.45 -9.42 -13.32
C GLN A 249 -12.51 -10.39 -13.83
N THR A 250 -12.09 -11.62 -14.12
CA THR A 250 -12.94 -12.71 -14.59
C THR A 250 -12.64 -13.99 -13.82
N ASP A 251 -13.59 -14.92 -13.83
CA ASP A 251 -13.42 -16.30 -13.39
C ASP A 251 -13.92 -17.27 -14.48
N ASN A 252 -14.00 -18.56 -14.15
CA ASN A 252 -14.42 -19.59 -15.09
C ASN A 252 -15.91 -19.52 -15.49
N LYS A 253 -16.76 -18.84 -14.71
CA LYS A 253 -18.20 -18.66 -15.00
C LYS A 253 -18.48 -17.33 -15.70
N GLY A 254 -17.58 -16.35 -15.64
CA GLY A 254 -17.66 -15.10 -16.39
C GLY A 254 -16.93 -13.94 -15.73
N THR A 255 -17.32 -12.72 -16.10
CA THR A 255 -16.70 -11.50 -15.55
C THR A 255 -17.19 -11.20 -14.14
N THR A 256 -16.29 -11.22 -13.15
CA THR A 256 -16.57 -10.90 -11.74
C THR A 256 -16.61 -9.39 -11.53
N THR A 257 -15.59 -8.69 -12.03
CA THR A 257 -15.47 -7.23 -11.94
C THR A 257 -15.28 -6.68 -13.36
N PRO A 258 -16.36 -6.28 -14.06
CA PRO A 258 -16.25 -5.80 -15.43
C PRO A 258 -15.33 -4.60 -15.57
N TYR A 259 -15.39 -3.70 -14.59
CA TYR A 259 -14.48 -2.59 -14.48
C TYR A 259 -14.30 -2.18 -13.02
N ALA A 260 -13.11 -1.75 -12.68
CA ALA A 260 -12.80 -0.90 -11.53
C ALA A 260 -11.77 0.11 -12.00
N LEU A 261 -12.04 1.40 -11.81
CA LEU A 261 -11.13 2.45 -12.24
C LEU A 261 -11.07 3.59 -11.24
N TYR A 262 -9.92 4.26 -11.23
CA TYR A 262 -9.79 5.57 -10.62
C TYR A 262 -8.97 6.53 -11.47
N LEU A 263 -9.18 7.82 -11.23
CA LEU A 263 -8.37 8.94 -11.72
C LEU A 263 -8.10 9.86 -10.54
N GLN A 264 -6.83 10.01 -10.18
CA GLN A 264 -6.35 10.88 -9.10
C GLN A 264 -5.50 12.00 -9.68
N GLY A 265 -5.81 13.23 -9.29
CA GLY A 265 -4.99 14.41 -9.52
C GLY A 265 -4.42 14.92 -8.20
N LEU A 266 -3.13 15.24 -8.19
CA LEU A 266 -2.45 15.92 -7.10
C LEU A 266 -1.97 17.30 -7.59
N TYR A 267 -2.07 18.30 -6.73
CA TYR A 267 -1.49 19.62 -6.96
C TYR A 267 -0.63 20.03 -5.76
N ARG A 268 0.64 20.32 -6.02
CA ARG A 268 1.63 20.75 -5.02
C ARG A 268 1.66 22.27 -4.98
N TRP A 269 1.04 22.86 -3.95
CA TRP A 269 1.09 24.31 -3.72
C TRP A 269 2.48 24.76 -3.27
N SER A 270 3.15 23.89 -2.53
CA SER A 270 4.54 23.98 -2.09
C SER A 270 5.04 22.56 -1.79
N GLU A 271 6.28 22.42 -1.33
CA GLU A 271 6.83 21.13 -0.88
C GLU A 271 6.01 20.49 0.27
N SER A 272 5.39 21.31 1.11
CA SER A 272 4.65 20.84 2.28
C SER A 272 3.14 20.74 2.09
N HIS A 273 2.56 21.35 1.06
CA HIS A 273 1.10 21.50 0.94
C HIS A 273 0.58 20.93 -0.38
N ILE A 274 -0.22 19.87 -0.27
CA ILE A 274 -0.69 19.10 -1.43
C ILE A 274 -2.21 18.97 -1.37
N SER A 275 -2.89 19.31 -2.47
CA SER A 275 -4.32 19.04 -2.65
C SER A 275 -4.53 17.84 -3.56
N ILE A 276 -5.57 17.07 -3.27
CA ILE A 276 -5.88 15.81 -3.93
C ILE A 276 -7.34 15.84 -4.38
N VAL A 277 -7.59 15.37 -5.60
CA VAL A 277 -8.92 14.98 -6.04
C VAL A 277 -8.83 13.60 -6.67
N ARG A 278 -9.70 12.67 -6.26
CA ARG A 278 -9.79 11.34 -6.86
C ARG A 278 -11.22 11.02 -7.22
N PHE A 279 -11.42 10.46 -8.41
CA PHE A 279 -12.70 9.91 -8.85
C PHE A 279 -12.55 8.42 -9.06
N GLU A 280 -13.49 7.63 -8.55
CA GLU A 280 -13.51 6.19 -8.67
C GLU A 280 -14.85 5.71 -9.20
N SER A 281 -14.84 4.64 -10.00
CA SER A 281 -16.05 3.91 -10.32
C SER A 281 -15.73 2.44 -10.51
N TYR A 282 -16.58 1.58 -9.95
CA TYR A 282 -16.42 0.14 -10.09
C TYR A 282 -17.76 -0.58 -10.13
N ARG A 283 -17.72 -1.82 -10.62
CA ARG A 283 -18.81 -2.78 -10.49
C ARG A 283 -18.25 -4.14 -10.11
N ASP A 284 -18.61 -4.62 -8.94
CA ASP A 284 -18.30 -5.97 -8.47
C ASP A 284 -19.58 -6.82 -8.49
N LYS A 285 -19.62 -7.82 -9.36
CA LYS A 285 -20.78 -8.73 -9.47
C LYS A 285 -20.80 -9.81 -8.39
N ILE A 286 -19.68 -10.10 -7.73
CA ILE A 286 -19.63 -11.10 -6.65
C ILE A 286 -20.41 -10.57 -5.44
N HIS A 287 -20.17 -9.31 -5.07
CA HIS A 287 -20.84 -8.66 -3.95
C HIS A 287 -22.08 -7.86 -4.36
N ASN A 288 -22.46 -7.88 -5.66
CA ASN A 288 -23.53 -7.08 -6.24
C ASN A 288 -23.42 -5.57 -5.90
N GLN A 289 -22.21 -5.04 -5.97
CA GLN A 289 -21.91 -3.64 -5.68
C GLN A 289 -21.60 -2.86 -6.96
N LYS A 290 -22.11 -1.65 -7.04
CA LYS A 290 -21.76 -0.66 -8.06
C LYS A 290 -21.76 0.70 -7.41
N GLU A 291 -20.62 1.38 -7.46
CA GLU A 291 -20.47 2.65 -6.77
C GLU A 291 -19.64 3.64 -7.60
N GLN A 292 -19.85 4.91 -7.30
CA GLN A 292 -19.03 6.03 -7.73
C GLN A 292 -18.60 6.79 -6.49
N ILE A 293 -17.31 7.12 -6.41
CA ILE A 293 -16.73 7.80 -5.25
C ILE A 293 -15.95 9.01 -5.76
N ALA A 294 -16.15 10.17 -5.13
CA ALA A 294 -15.31 11.34 -5.30
C ALA A 294 -14.63 11.67 -3.98
N VAL A 295 -13.31 11.78 -3.99
CA VAL A 295 -12.49 12.12 -2.83
C VAL A 295 -11.89 13.49 -3.04
N ILE A 296 -12.04 14.36 -2.05
CA ILE A 296 -11.33 15.64 -1.95
C ILE A 296 -10.42 15.53 -0.75
N GLY A 297 -9.11 15.68 -0.99
CA GLY A 297 -8.09 15.49 0.03
C GLY A 297 -7.13 16.66 0.14
N TYR A 298 -6.50 16.75 1.31
CA TYR A 298 -5.42 17.67 1.59
C TYR A 298 -4.38 17.00 2.47
N THR A 299 -3.12 17.14 2.08
CA THR A 299 -1.97 16.61 2.83
C THR A 299 -1.00 17.73 3.16
N TYR A 300 -0.64 17.80 4.44
CA TYR A 300 0.40 18.67 4.98
C TYR A 300 1.59 17.85 5.45
N ARG A 301 2.76 18.14 4.89
CA ARG A 301 4.05 17.52 5.22
C ARG A 301 4.99 18.56 5.82
N PRO A 302 4.98 18.75 7.15
CA PRO A 302 5.93 19.66 7.79
C PRO A 302 7.38 19.21 7.58
N TYR A 303 7.58 17.89 7.54
CA TYR A 303 8.83 17.23 7.17
C TYR A 303 8.49 16.02 6.30
N TYR A 304 9.42 15.58 5.45
CA TYR A 304 9.23 14.41 4.59
C TYR A 304 8.68 13.17 5.33
N PRO A 305 9.17 12.81 6.54
CA PRO A 305 8.72 11.63 7.28
C PRO A 305 7.38 11.80 8.02
N ILE A 306 6.74 12.97 7.97
CA ILE A 306 5.51 13.26 8.71
C ILE A 306 4.41 13.69 7.73
N ALA A 307 3.25 13.03 7.77
CA ALA A 307 2.10 13.37 6.95
C ALA A 307 0.85 13.57 7.81
N LEU A 308 0.24 14.75 7.71
CA LEU A 308 -1.10 15.03 8.22
C LEU A 308 -2.06 15.11 7.04
N LYS A 309 -3.14 14.34 7.08
CA LYS A 309 -4.07 14.22 5.96
C LYS A 309 -5.49 14.45 6.41
N ALA A 310 -6.27 15.07 5.53
CA ALA A 310 -7.70 15.20 5.66
C ALA A 310 -8.35 14.83 4.33
N GLU A 311 -9.39 14.00 4.36
CA GLU A 311 -10.19 13.64 3.21
C GLU A 311 -11.67 13.76 3.51
N TYR A 312 -12.41 14.13 2.48
CA TYR A 312 -13.84 13.94 2.43
C TYR A 312 -14.19 13.08 1.21
N GLN A 313 -15.00 12.04 1.45
CA GLN A 313 -15.43 11.11 0.43
C GLN A 313 -16.93 11.22 0.22
N LEU A 314 -17.29 11.49 -1.04
CA LEU A 314 -18.64 11.55 -1.55
C LEU A 314 -18.93 10.25 -2.27
N HIS A 315 -19.82 9.46 -1.70
CA HIS A 315 -20.26 8.18 -2.24
C HIS A 315 -21.60 8.37 -2.97
N SER A 316 -21.81 7.60 -4.04
CA SER A 316 -23.12 7.55 -4.72
C SER A 316 -24.21 7.00 -3.80
N ASP A 317 -23.84 6.16 -2.83
CA ASP A 317 -24.67 5.84 -1.68
C ASP A 317 -24.31 6.80 -0.53
N HIS A 318 -25.17 7.79 -0.29
CA HIS A 318 -24.87 8.88 0.63
C HIS A 318 -24.64 8.45 2.08
N GLN A 319 -25.16 7.29 2.49
CA GLN A 319 -24.90 6.72 3.82
C GLN A 319 -23.42 6.36 4.03
N ASN A 320 -22.66 6.20 2.93
CA ASN A 320 -21.24 5.90 2.97
C ASN A 320 -20.35 7.14 2.96
N ASN A 321 -20.91 8.35 2.83
CA ASN A 321 -20.16 9.59 2.90
C ASN A 321 -19.35 9.65 4.21
N GLN A 322 -18.10 10.09 4.11
CA GLN A 322 -17.19 10.03 5.24
C GLN A 322 -16.12 11.11 5.23
N VAL A 323 -15.71 11.50 6.43
CA VAL A 323 -14.49 12.29 6.67
C VAL A 323 -13.42 11.35 7.20
N LEU A 324 -12.20 11.47 6.68
CA LEU A 324 -11.02 10.78 7.21
C LEU A 324 -9.98 11.82 7.61
N LEU A 325 -9.39 11.67 8.78
CA LEU A 325 -8.21 12.40 9.21
C LEU A 325 -7.13 11.40 9.57
N SER A 326 -5.87 11.64 9.20
CA SER A 326 -4.78 10.76 9.64
C SER A 326 -3.49 11.50 9.91
N LEU A 327 -2.72 10.98 10.86
CA LEU A 327 -1.32 11.32 11.09
C LEU A 327 -0.49 10.07 10.86
N SER A 328 0.61 10.20 10.12
CA SER A 328 1.56 9.11 9.93
C SER A 328 2.98 9.62 10.06
N VAL A 329 3.84 8.83 10.69
CA VAL A 329 5.25 9.17 10.94
C VAL A 329 6.15 7.98 10.59
N LEU A 330 7.17 8.23 9.78
CA LEU A 330 8.28 7.32 9.49
C LEU A 330 9.47 7.69 10.38
N PHE A 331 10.14 6.71 10.98
CA PHE A 331 11.28 6.89 11.87
C PHE A 331 12.44 5.94 11.53
#